data_AF-A0A0C4ESS3-F1
#
_entry.id   AF-A0A0C4ESS3-F1
#
_cell.length_a   1.000
_cell.length_b   1.000
_cell.length_c   1.000
_cell.angle_alpha   90.00
_cell.angle_beta   90.00
_cell.angle_gamma   90.00
#
_symmetry.space_group_name_H-M   'P 1'
#
loop_
_entity.id
_entity.type
_entity.pdbx_description
1 polymer ?
#
loop_
_entity_poly.entity_id
_entity_poly.type
_entity_poly.pdbx_seq_one_letter_code
_entity_poly.pdbx_strand_id
1 'polypeptide(L)'
;MRSQIENSGTFEAYYAGRLGWDGEYPAEEEPKIIDEKYVNDETWVQFMEAEYPINLPLHTKHEHCYVRGPLTTPLCFEPRDGEEEPEENTIWKKDLQHYIDFINGHDSFGTNVKLTESEKSQIADDLMEIEVDDSFELQKRLMIDVKEKQAAEQHRQAIEAFHDKLKAGDRAEAEKKLEIANAIERPHLERAKRAMLWAVRNITRLVEAKYPGQKFVWFDVNPWIR
;
A
#
# COMPACT_ATOMS: atom_id res chain seq x y z
N MET A 1 34.28 -25.03 3.61
CA MET A 1 33.73 -24.69 2.29
C MET A 1 32.95 -23.40 2.43
N ARG A 2 33.57 -22.27 2.09
CA ARG A 2 32.89 -20.98 1.91
C ARG A 2 32.84 -20.77 0.41
N SER A 3 31.75 -21.19 -0.24
CA SER A 3 31.55 -20.94 -1.67
C SER A 3 30.87 -19.59 -1.84
N GLN A 4 31.64 -18.67 -2.42
CA GLN A 4 31.24 -17.76 -3.49
C GLN A 4 29.90 -17.02 -3.30
N ILE A 5 29.99 -15.88 -2.62
CA ILE A 5 29.09 -14.75 -2.86
C ILE A 5 29.68 -14.01 -4.07
N GLU A 6 29.29 -14.43 -5.28
CA GLU A 6 29.56 -13.69 -6.52
C GLU A 6 28.33 -12.82 -6.82
N ASN A 7 28.53 -11.51 -6.73
CA ASN A 7 27.67 -10.38 -7.09
C ASN A 7 26.34 -10.62 -7.85
N SER A 8 25.23 -10.25 -7.21
CA SER A 8 24.05 -9.63 -7.83
C SER A 8 23.54 -8.52 -6.90
N GLY A 9 24.15 -7.34 -6.98
CA GLY A 9 24.11 -6.28 -5.95
C GLY A 9 22.79 -5.49 -5.81
N THR A 10 21.62 -6.13 -5.81
CA THR A 10 20.33 -5.47 -5.54
C THR A 10 19.61 -6.13 -4.35
N PHE A 11 18.71 -5.38 -3.71
CA PHE A 11 17.92 -5.88 -2.58
C PHE A 11 16.98 -7.02 -3.00
N GLU A 12 16.45 -6.96 -4.22
CA GLU A 12 15.57 -7.97 -4.79
C GLU A 12 16.30 -9.31 -4.94
N ALA A 13 17.53 -9.32 -5.45
CA ALA A 13 18.31 -10.54 -5.58
C ALA A 13 18.71 -11.13 -4.22
N TYR A 14 19.01 -10.27 -3.23
CA TYR A 14 19.26 -10.69 -1.85
C TYR A 14 18.04 -11.41 -1.25
N TYR A 15 16.86 -10.79 -1.34
CA TYR A 15 15.63 -11.39 -0.80
C TYR A 15 15.19 -12.62 -1.60
N ALA A 16 15.31 -12.62 -2.93
CA ALA A 16 15.03 -13.80 -3.74
C ALA A 16 15.86 -15.01 -3.31
N GLY A 17 17.18 -14.84 -3.12
CA GLY A 17 18.04 -15.92 -2.62
C GLY A 17 17.69 -16.33 -1.18
N ARG A 18 17.38 -15.38 -0.30
CA ARG A 18 16.99 -15.66 1.09
C ARG A 18 15.68 -16.44 1.20
N LEU A 19 14.73 -16.17 0.30
CA LEU A 19 13.42 -16.82 0.23
C LEU A 19 13.44 -18.12 -0.60
N GLY A 20 14.55 -18.44 -1.28
CA GLY A 20 14.61 -19.58 -2.22
C GLY A 20 13.78 -19.35 -3.50
N TRP A 21 13.58 -18.08 -3.88
CA TRP A 21 12.84 -17.64 -5.07
C TRP A 21 13.75 -17.15 -6.20
N ASP A 22 15.04 -17.43 -6.12
CA ASP A 22 16.07 -17.11 -7.12
C ASP A 22 16.03 -17.99 -8.38
N GLY A 23 15.20 -19.04 -8.36
CA GLY A 23 14.89 -19.87 -9.53
C GLY A 23 13.82 -19.29 -10.45
N GLU A 24 13.43 -20.07 -11.46
CA GLU A 24 12.37 -19.71 -12.39
C GLU A 24 11.05 -19.41 -11.67
N TYR A 25 10.33 -18.38 -12.13
CA TYR A 25 9.02 -18.03 -11.61
C TYR A 25 7.95 -19.03 -12.11
N PRO A 26 7.21 -19.72 -11.23
CA PRO A 26 6.27 -20.76 -11.64
C PRO A 26 4.94 -20.16 -12.13
N ALA A 27 4.97 -19.50 -13.30
CA ALA A 27 3.84 -18.75 -13.84
C ALA A 27 2.56 -19.59 -14.05
N GLU A 28 2.70 -20.87 -14.44
CA GLU A 28 1.57 -21.79 -14.66
C GLU A 28 0.85 -22.19 -13.37
N GLU A 29 1.51 -22.01 -12.22
CA GLU A 29 0.97 -22.31 -10.89
C GLU A 29 0.52 -21.05 -10.16
N GLU A 30 0.58 -19.88 -10.81
CA GLU A 30 0.32 -18.59 -10.20
C GLU A 30 -1.10 -18.53 -9.57
N PRO A 31 -1.18 -18.22 -8.27
CA PRO A 31 -2.45 -18.14 -7.58
C PRO A 31 -3.21 -16.91 -8.05
N LYS A 32 -4.48 -17.13 -8.40
CA LYS A 32 -5.39 -16.04 -8.78
C LYS A 32 -5.71 -15.09 -7.61
N ILE A 33 -5.60 -15.58 -6.38
CA ILE A 33 -5.70 -14.80 -5.14
C ILE A 33 -4.76 -15.45 -4.13
N ILE A 34 -3.91 -14.67 -3.47
CA ILE A 34 -3.15 -15.09 -2.29
C ILE A 34 -4.02 -14.92 -1.05
N ASP A 35 -4.21 -16.00 -0.30
CA ASP A 35 -5.11 -16.07 0.86
C ASP A 35 -4.68 -17.15 1.87
N GLU A 36 -5.52 -17.40 2.88
CA GLU A 36 -5.24 -18.33 3.98
C GLU A 36 -4.78 -19.73 3.56
N LYS A 37 -5.17 -20.23 2.38
CA LYS A 37 -4.78 -21.58 1.96
C LYS A 37 -3.29 -21.69 1.60
N TYR A 38 -2.66 -20.56 1.28
CA TYR A 38 -1.23 -20.48 0.93
C TYR A 38 -0.34 -20.17 2.13
N VAL A 39 -0.88 -20.09 3.36
CA VAL A 39 -0.12 -19.68 4.55
C VAL A 39 1.11 -20.55 4.86
N ASN A 40 1.09 -21.80 4.43
CA ASN A 40 2.18 -22.76 4.59
C ASN A 40 2.83 -23.14 3.24
N ASP A 41 2.50 -22.45 2.15
CA ASP A 41 3.05 -22.70 0.83
C ASP A 41 4.24 -21.75 0.59
N GLU A 42 5.44 -22.22 0.92
CA GLU A 42 6.70 -21.46 0.81
C GLU A 42 7.05 -21.09 -0.64
N THR A 43 6.38 -21.68 -1.64
CA THR A 43 6.47 -21.28 -3.05
C THR A 43 5.94 -19.86 -3.27
N TRP A 44 4.90 -19.48 -2.51
CA TRP A 44 4.10 -18.29 -2.73
C TRP A 44 4.13 -17.29 -1.58
N VAL A 45 4.21 -17.77 -0.33
CA VAL A 45 4.15 -16.94 0.86
C VAL A 45 5.22 -17.38 1.85
N GLN A 46 5.96 -16.41 2.38
CA GLN A 46 6.87 -16.65 3.51
C GLN A 46 6.75 -15.55 4.54
N PHE A 47 6.71 -15.97 5.80
CA PHE A 47 6.77 -15.07 6.95
C PHE A 47 8.16 -15.15 7.55
N MET A 48 8.84 -14.02 7.68
CA MET A 48 10.17 -13.96 8.28
C MET A 48 10.23 -12.85 9.33
N GLU A 49 10.91 -13.10 10.43
CA GLU A 49 11.24 -12.04 11.38
C GLU A 49 12.10 -10.98 10.68
N ALA A 50 11.73 -9.72 10.89
CA ALA A 50 12.43 -8.58 10.34
C ALA A 50 13.88 -8.60 10.85
N GLU A 51 14.86 -8.49 9.95
CA GLU A 51 16.29 -8.46 10.34
C GLU A 51 16.60 -7.26 11.24
N TYR A 52 15.88 -6.16 11.03
CA TYR A 52 16.02 -4.91 11.76
C TYR A 52 14.66 -4.51 12.33
N PRO A 53 14.22 -5.17 13.42
CA PRO A 53 12.89 -4.92 13.97
C PRO A 53 12.77 -3.48 14.48
N ILE A 54 11.60 -2.88 14.27
CA ILE A 54 11.30 -1.59 14.88
C ILE A 54 11.09 -1.76 16.39
N ASN A 55 11.22 -0.68 17.17
CA ASN A 55 11.04 -0.80 18.61
C ASN A 55 9.55 -0.95 18.90
N LEU A 56 9.12 -2.17 19.24
CA LEU A 56 7.71 -2.51 19.48
C LEU A 56 7.47 -2.73 20.98
N PRO A 57 6.20 -2.65 21.43
CA PRO A 57 5.82 -3.00 22.79
C PRO A 57 6.30 -4.41 23.18
N LEU A 58 6.44 -4.62 24.49
CA LEU A 58 6.86 -5.91 25.03
C LEU A 58 5.91 -7.03 24.55
N HIS A 59 6.49 -8.15 24.09
CA HIS A 59 5.80 -9.32 23.51
C HIS A 59 5.25 -9.14 22.09
N THR A 60 5.61 -8.07 21.38
CA THR A 60 5.28 -7.90 19.96
C THR A 60 6.46 -8.31 19.08
N LYS A 61 6.19 -9.04 17.99
CA LYS A 61 7.18 -9.38 16.96
C LYS A 61 7.01 -8.49 15.73
N HIS A 62 8.11 -8.16 15.06
CA HIS A 62 8.08 -7.57 13.73
C HIS A 62 8.41 -8.66 12.72
N GLU A 63 7.43 -9.05 11.91
CA GLU A 63 7.60 -10.04 10.85
C GLU A 63 7.19 -9.42 9.51
N HIS A 64 7.94 -9.75 8.47
CA HIS A 64 7.63 -9.41 7.09
C HIS A 64 6.86 -10.57 6.47
N CYS A 65 5.76 -10.24 5.77
CA CYS A 65 5.04 -11.17 4.91
C CYS A 65 5.51 -10.95 3.48
N TYR A 66 6.29 -11.88 2.95
CA TYR A 66 6.71 -11.88 1.55
C TYR A 66 5.69 -12.65 0.72
N VAL A 67 5.27 -12.07 -0.40
CA VAL A 67 4.34 -12.67 -1.35
C VAL A 67 5.00 -12.68 -2.72
N ARG A 68 5.05 -13.85 -3.37
CA ARG A 68 5.69 -14.03 -4.68
C ARG A 68 4.75 -13.70 -5.85
N GLY A 69 3.46 -13.91 -5.66
CA GLY A 69 2.42 -13.65 -6.65
C GLY A 69 1.88 -12.21 -6.60
N PRO A 70 0.98 -11.84 -7.52
CA PRO A 70 0.35 -10.52 -7.53
C PRO A 70 -0.52 -10.31 -6.27
N LEU A 71 -0.29 -9.20 -5.56
CA LEU A 71 -1.05 -8.83 -4.36
C LEU A 71 -2.51 -8.47 -4.68
N THR A 72 -2.73 -7.75 -5.79
CA THR A 72 -4.05 -7.30 -6.22
C THR A 72 -4.40 -7.87 -7.59
N THR A 73 -5.44 -8.70 -7.65
CA THR A 73 -6.00 -9.24 -8.90
C THR A 73 -7.48 -8.89 -9.03
N PRO A 74 -8.11 -9.02 -10.21
CA PRO A 74 -9.55 -8.81 -10.37
C PRO A 74 -10.40 -9.64 -9.39
N LEU A 75 -9.96 -10.86 -9.08
CA LEU A 75 -10.68 -11.74 -8.18
C LEU A 75 -10.64 -11.29 -6.72
N CYS A 76 -9.69 -10.41 -6.32
CA CYS A 76 -9.69 -9.78 -5.01
C CYS A 76 -10.91 -8.86 -4.79
N PHE A 77 -11.61 -8.45 -5.85
CA PHE A 77 -12.79 -7.59 -5.76
C PHE A 77 -14.11 -8.34 -5.66
N GLU A 78 -14.12 -9.65 -5.89
CA GLU A 78 -15.32 -10.47 -5.74
C GLU A 78 -15.56 -10.82 -4.26
N PRO A 79 -16.81 -10.79 -3.77
CA PRO A 79 -17.13 -11.25 -2.43
C PRO A 79 -16.90 -12.77 -2.31
N ARG A 80 -16.48 -13.22 -1.13
CA ARG A 80 -16.49 -14.65 -0.79
C ARG A 80 -17.84 -15.08 -0.23
N ASP A 81 -18.03 -16.39 -0.11
CA ASP A 81 -19.23 -16.98 0.48
C ASP A 81 -19.54 -16.36 1.85
N GLY A 82 -20.69 -15.70 1.95
CA GLY A 82 -21.17 -15.05 3.18
C GLY A 82 -20.67 -13.61 3.39
N GLU A 83 -19.87 -13.04 2.49
CA GLU A 83 -19.53 -11.62 2.52
C GLU A 83 -20.61 -10.77 1.85
N GLU A 84 -20.95 -9.65 2.46
CA GLU A 84 -21.78 -8.63 1.81
C GLU A 84 -20.94 -7.82 0.82
N GLU A 85 -21.47 -7.64 -0.38
CA GLU A 85 -20.81 -6.85 -1.42
C GLU A 85 -20.83 -5.36 -1.02
N PRO A 86 -19.68 -4.65 -1.06
CA PRO A 86 -19.65 -3.22 -0.75
C PRO A 86 -20.52 -2.40 -1.71
N GLU A 87 -21.11 -1.32 -1.22
CA GLU A 87 -21.96 -0.44 -2.03
C GLU A 87 -21.23 0.07 -3.28
N GLU A 88 -19.94 0.37 -3.16
CA GLU A 88 -19.11 0.87 -4.26
C GLU A 88 -18.61 -0.22 -5.22
N ASN A 89 -18.89 -1.51 -4.99
CA ASN A 89 -18.38 -2.58 -5.85
C ASN A 89 -18.81 -2.40 -7.32
N THR A 90 -20.06 -1.96 -7.55
CA THR A 90 -20.54 -1.66 -8.91
C THR A 90 -19.78 -0.53 -9.59
N ILE A 91 -19.18 0.40 -8.83
CA ILE A 91 -18.33 1.47 -9.34
C ILE A 91 -16.94 0.90 -9.62
N TRP A 92 -16.37 0.14 -8.69
CA TRP A 92 -15.06 -0.50 -8.86
C TRP A 92 -15.03 -1.41 -10.07
N LYS A 93 -16.04 -2.28 -10.26
CA LYS A 93 -16.11 -3.22 -11.38
C LYS A 93 -16.15 -2.55 -12.76
N LYS A 94 -16.71 -1.34 -12.87
CA LYS A 94 -16.75 -0.60 -14.14
C LYS A 94 -15.37 -0.11 -14.58
N ASP A 95 -14.53 0.27 -13.62
CA ASP A 95 -13.20 0.84 -13.84
C ASP A 95 -12.10 0.00 -13.15
N LEU A 96 -12.30 -1.31 -13.08
CA LEU A 96 -11.56 -2.21 -12.20
C LEU A 96 -10.04 -2.13 -12.41
N GLN A 97 -9.60 -2.07 -13.66
CA GLN A 97 -8.18 -1.96 -13.97
C GLN A 97 -7.55 -0.68 -13.39
N HIS A 98 -8.26 0.45 -13.38
CA HIS A 98 -7.74 1.69 -12.80
C HIS A 98 -7.58 1.58 -11.28
N TYR A 99 -8.47 0.86 -10.59
CA TYR A 99 -8.31 0.60 -9.17
C TYR A 99 -7.15 -0.35 -8.89
N ILE A 100 -6.96 -1.39 -9.71
CA ILE A 100 -5.80 -2.30 -9.60
C ILE A 100 -4.49 -1.53 -9.83
N ASP A 101 -4.43 -0.70 -10.88
CA ASP A 101 -3.26 0.13 -11.18
C ASP A 101 -3.00 1.14 -10.06
N PHE A 102 -4.04 1.76 -9.51
CA PHE A 102 -3.93 2.68 -8.38
C PHE A 102 -3.40 1.96 -7.14
N ILE A 103 -3.97 0.81 -6.79
CA ILE A 103 -3.55 0.04 -5.62
C ILE A 103 -2.10 -0.41 -5.80
N ASN A 104 -1.74 -1.04 -6.92
CA ASN A 104 -0.36 -1.49 -7.16
C ASN A 104 0.63 -0.32 -7.27
N GLY A 105 0.19 0.85 -7.74
CA GLY A 105 1.01 2.07 -7.79
C GLY A 105 1.21 2.76 -6.44
N HIS A 106 0.35 2.46 -5.45
CA HIS A 106 0.44 2.97 -4.08
C HIS A 106 0.81 1.87 -3.06
N ASP A 107 0.86 0.62 -3.51
CA ASP A 107 1.37 -0.53 -2.78
C ASP A 107 2.89 -0.38 -2.65
N SER A 108 3.27 0.26 -1.55
CA SER A 108 4.61 0.80 -1.33
C SER A 108 5.61 -0.28 -0.89
N PHE A 109 5.43 -1.54 -1.32
CA PHE A 109 6.39 -2.64 -1.07
C PHE A 109 7.64 -2.53 -1.94
N GLY A 110 8.34 -1.43 -1.74
CA GLY A 110 9.69 -1.17 -2.17
C GLY A 110 10.17 0.19 -1.66
N THR A 111 10.25 0.42 -0.33
CA THR A 111 11.37 1.15 0.31
C THR A 111 11.32 1.19 1.84
N ASN A 112 12.51 1.28 2.44
CA ASN A 112 12.80 1.24 3.88
C ASN A 112 12.80 2.63 4.52
N VAL A 113 12.06 2.84 5.62
CA VAL A 113 12.27 3.83 6.71
C VAL A 113 11.29 3.66 7.93
N LYS A 114 11.72 3.99 9.16
CA LYS A 114 11.05 3.63 10.43
C LYS A 114 10.31 4.76 11.17
N LEU A 115 8.98 4.72 11.31
CA LEU A 115 8.09 5.81 11.78
C LEU A 115 7.66 5.79 13.27
N THR A 116 7.37 6.98 13.81
CA THR A 116 6.91 7.36 15.17
C THR A 116 5.38 7.46 15.25
N GLU A 117 4.80 7.61 16.46
CA GLU A 117 3.33 7.65 16.66
C GLU A 117 2.63 8.88 16.04
N SER A 118 3.30 10.04 15.94
CA SER A 118 2.72 11.14 15.15
C SER A 118 2.75 10.81 13.66
N GLU A 119 3.80 10.12 13.20
CA GLU A 119 3.93 9.71 11.80
C GLU A 119 2.96 8.59 11.41
N LYS A 120 2.52 7.74 12.34
CA LYS A 120 1.43 6.77 12.09
C LYS A 120 0.06 7.45 11.93
N SER A 121 -0.22 8.46 12.74
CA SER A 121 -1.44 9.27 12.58
C SER A 121 -1.38 10.10 11.29
N GLN A 122 -0.18 10.54 10.91
CA GLN A 122 0.09 11.22 9.64
C GLN A 122 -0.08 10.28 8.44
N ILE A 123 0.38 9.03 8.47
CA ILE A 123 0.19 8.04 7.38
C ILE A 123 -1.29 7.72 7.12
N ALA A 124 -2.10 7.65 8.18
CA ALA A 124 -3.54 7.43 8.04
C ALA A 124 -4.22 8.60 7.29
N ASP A 125 -3.68 9.82 7.46
CA ASP A 125 -4.09 11.03 6.74
C ASP A 125 -3.39 11.15 5.35
N ASP A 126 -2.14 10.69 5.23
CA ASP A 126 -1.20 10.77 4.08
C ASP A 126 -1.22 9.53 3.17
N LEU A 127 -2.14 8.57 3.40
CA LEU A 127 -2.58 7.58 2.40
C LEU A 127 -3.24 8.27 1.16
N MET A 128 -2.99 9.57 0.98
CA MET A 128 -3.49 10.46 -0.02
C MET A 128 -2.31 11.16 -0.69
N GLU A 129 -2.18 10.93 -2.00
CA GLU A 129 -1.25 11.62 -2.89
C GLU A 129 0.24 11.39 -2.60
N ILE A 130 0.75 10.25 -3.08
CA ILE A 130 2.13 10.22 -3.56
C ILE A 130 2.19 11.26 -4.71
N GLU A 131 2.67 12.49 -4.48
CA GLU A 131 2.86 13.48 -5.56
C GLU A 131 4.09 13.12 -6.42
N VAL A 132 4.13 11.89 -6.93
CA VAL A 132 4.92 11.54 -8.11
C VAL A 132 3.94 11.72 -9.28
N ASP A 133 4.38 12.31 -10.40
CA ASP A 133 3.53 12.59 -11.57
C ASP A 133 2.63 11.39 -11.96
N ASP A 134 3.10 10.16 -11.71
CA ASP A 134 2.38 8.91 -11.93
C ASP A 134 1.15 8.73 -11.02
N SER A 135 1.19 9.13 -9.75
CA SER A 135 0.04 8.97 -8.85
C SER A 135 -1.08 9.98 -9.13
N PHE A 136 -0.75 11.17 -9.63
CA PHE A 136 -1.76 12.11 -10.10
C PHE A 136 -2.52 11.57 -11.32
N GLU A 137 -1.81 10.98 -12.27
CA GLU A 137 -2.44 10.34 -13.43
C GLU A 137 -3.26 9.10 -13.03
N LEU A 138 -2.82 8.33 -12.03
CA LEU A 138 -3.61 7.23 -11.48
C LEU A 138 -4.91 7.75 -10.82
N GLN A 139 -4.85 8.83 -10.03
CA GLN A 139 -6.02 9.39 -9.36
C GLN A 139 -7.04 9.98 -10.33
N LYS A 140 -6.60 10.66 -11.39
CA LYS A 140 -7.49 11.18 -12.46
C LYS A 140 -8.38 10.11 -13.06
N ARG A 141 -7.86 8.90 -13.21
CA ARG A 141 -8.57 7.76 -13.79
C ARG A 141 -9.67 7.20 -12.88
N LEU A 142 -9.64 7.54 -11.59
CA LEU A 142 -10.65 7.12 -10.61
C LEU A 142 -11.81 8.12 -10.45
N MET A 143 -11.68 9.33 -11.02
CA MET A 143 -12.69 10.38 -10.90
C MET A 143 -13.87 10.09 -11.81
N ILE A 144 -15.07 9.98 -11.24
CA ILE A 144 -16.27 9.53 -11.98
C ILE A 144 -17.13 10.69 -12.48
N ASP A 145 -16.93 11.91 -11.97
CA ASP A 145 -17.71 13.07 -12.39
C ASP A 145 -16.91 14.39 -12.41
N VAL A 146 -17.58 15.46 -12.88
CA VAL A 146 -16.98 16.80 -13.00
C VAL A 146 -16.71 17.43 -11.63
N LYS A 147 -17.48 17.10 -10.59
CA LYS A 147 -17.30 17.64 -9.25
C LYS A 147 -16.04 17.08 -8.61
N GLU A 148 -15.78 15.78 -8.75
CA GLU A 148 -14.55 15.14 -8.27
C GLU A 148 -13.32 15.74 -8.97
N LYS A 149 -13.41 16.00 -10.27
CA LYS A 149 -12.34 16.68 -11.03
C LYS A 149 -12.08 18.11 -10.53
N GLN A 150 -13.14 18.87 -10.27
CA GLN A 150 -13.03 20.23 -9.75
C GLN A 150 -12.44 20.26 -8.34
N ALA A 151 -12.86 19.34 -7.46
CA ALA A 151 -12.33 19.23 -6.11
C ALA A 151 -10.83 18.86 -6.12
N ALA A 152 -10.43 17.89 -6.96
CA ALA A 152 -9.02 17.52 -7.10
C ALA A 152 -8.15 18.70 -7.60
N GLU A 153 -8.64 19.46 -8.58
CA GLU A 153 -7.94 20.64 -9.07
C GLU A 153 -7.85 21.76 -8.02
N GLN A 154 -8.91 21.99 -7.25
CA GLN A 154 -8.90 22.96 -6.15
C GLN A 154 -7.92 22.54 -5.04
N HIS A 155 -7.86 21.26 -4.71
CA HIS A 155 -6.91 20.71 -3.74
C HIS A 155 -5.47 21.00 -4.20
N ARG A 156 -5.17 20.65 -5.45
CA ARG A 156 -3.87 20.89 -6.07
C ARG A 156 -3.47 22.36 -6.02
N GLN A 157 -4.35 23.26 -6.43
CA GLN A 157 -4.06 24.71 -6.40
C GLN A 157 -3.79 25.22 -4.98
N ALA A 158 -4.46 24.65 -3.97
CA ALA A 158 -4.21 24.97 -2.57
C ALA A 158 -2.84 24.44 -2.08
N ILE A 159 -2.45 23.22 -2.48
CA ILE A 159 -1.13 22.64 -2.18
C ILE A 159 0.01 23.39 -2.88
N GLU A 160 -0.15 23.74 -4.16
CA GLU A 160 0.82 24.57 -4.89
C GLU A 160 1.01 25.93 -4.18
N ALA A 161 -0.09 26.56 -3.75
CA ALA A 161 -0.04 27.79 -2.98
C ALA A 161 0.62 27.61 -1.60
N PHE A 162 0.41 26.48 -0.92
CA PHE A 162 1.10 26.13 0.33
C PHE A 162 2.61 26.07 0.11
N HIS A 163 3.07 25.33 -0.90
CA HIS A 163 4.49 25.20 -1.22
C HIS A 163 5.14 26.55 -1.58
N ASP A 164 4.46 27.40 -2.33
CA ASP A 164 4.95 28.74 -2.68
C ASP A 164 5.12 29.63 -1.44
N LYS A 165 4.17 29.58 -0.49
CA LYS A 165 4.26 30.33 0.77
C LYS A 165 5.34 29.81 1.70
N LEU A 166 5.51 28.49 1.76
CA LEU A 166 6.58 27.86 2.53
C LEU A 166 7.96 28.25 1.98
N LYS A 167 8.15 28.24 0.65
CA LYS A 167 9.39 28.70 -0.01
C LYS A 167 9.65 30.18 0.20
N ALA A 168 8.61 31.01 0.26
CA ALA A 168 8.71 32.44 0.56
C ALA A 168 8.99 32.74 2.05
N GLY A 169 8.99 31.74 2.93
CA GLY A 169 9.24 31.90 4.37
C GLY A 169 8.02 32.38 5.17
N ASP A 170 6.84 32.47 4.56
CA ASP A 170 5.60 32.91 5.21
C ASP A 170 4.84 31.69 5.78
N ARG A 171 5.29 31.19 6.93
CA ARG A 171 4.74 29.98 7.56
C ARG A 171 3.28 30.11 7.95
N ALA A 172 2.87 31.26 8.47
CA ALA A 172 1.49 31.47 8.90
C ALA A 172 0.51 31.46 7.73
N GLU A 173 0.89 32.00 6.57
CA GLU A 173 0.06 31.92 5.37
C GLU A 173 0.14 30.53 4.71
N ALA A 174 1.28 29.84 4.79
CA ALA A 174 1.42 28.45 4.35
C ALA A 174 0.45 27.53 5.12
N GLU A 175 0.43 27.61 6.44
CA GLU A 175 -0.48 26.81 7.29
C GLU A 175 -1.95 27.01 6.89
N LYS A 176 -2.39 28.24 6.59
CA LYS A 176 -3.77 28.49 6.10
C LYS A 176 -4.04 27.84 4.75
N LYS A 177 -3.06 27.82 3.83
CA LYS A 177 -3.24 27.15 2.53
C LYS A 177 -3.35 25.64 2.68
N LEU A 178 -2.58 25.07 3.61
CA LEU A 178 -2.69 23.67 3.97
C LEU A 178 -4.05 23.34 4.60
N GLU A 179 -4.56 24.19 5.50
CA GLU A 179 -5.91 24.02 6.07
C GLU A 179 -7.01 24.05 4.98
N ILE A 180 -6.89 24.96 4.00
CA ILE A 180 -7.82 25.01 2.85
C ILE A 180 -7.72 23.73 2.02
N ALA A 181 -6.51 23.25 1.74
CA ALA A 181 -6.32 22.01 1.01
C ALA A 181 -6.98 20.83 1.73
N ASN A 182 -6.70 20.67 3.03
CA ASN A 182 -7.23 19.59 3.86
C ASN A 182 -8.76 19.62 4.01
N ALA A 183 -9.39 20.79 3.85
CA ALA A 183 -10.84 20.92 3.90
C ALA A 183 -11.55 20.48 2.59
N ILE A 184 -10.81 20.22 1.51
CA ILE A 184 -11.38 19.84 0.22
C ILE A 184 -11.62 18.33 0.19
N GLU A 185 -12.90 17.95 0.10
CA GLU A 185 -13.30 16.56 0.02
C GLU A 185 -12.90 15.92 -1.32
N ARG A 186 -12.24 14.76 -1.25
CA ARG A 186 -11.80 13.97 -2.41
C ARG A 186 -12.43 12.58 -2.37
N PRO A 187 -13.72 12.44 -2.70
CA PRO A 187 -14.45 11.18 -2.55
C PRO A 187 -13.91 10.04 -3.44
N HIS A 188 -13.21 10.35 -4.53
CA HIS A 188 -12.51 9.36 -5.35
C HIS A 188 -11.35 8.69 -4.60
N LEU A 189 -10.60 9.42 -3.77
CA LEU A 189 -9.53 8.85 -2.94
C LEU A 189 -10.10 8.00 -1.82
N GLU A 190 -11.14 8.47 -1.15
CA GLU A 190 -11.81 7.70 -0.11
C GLU A 190 -12.40 6.39 -0.66
N ARG A 191 -12.98 6.44 -1.87
CA ARG A 191 -13.43 5.24 -2.59
C ARG A 191 -12.28 4.31 -2.98
N ALA A 192 -11.12 4.86 -3.38
CA ALA A 192 -9.93 4.09 -3.70
C ALA A 192 -9.32 3.40 -2.48
N LYS A 193 -9.26 4.07 -1.33
CA LYS A 193 -8.84 3.49 -0.05
C LYS A 193 -9.76 2.33 0.35
N ARG A 194 -11.09 2.48 0.19
CA ARG A 194 -12.03 1.38 0.43
C ARG A 194 -11.82 0.21 -0.52
N ALA A 195 -11.54 0.47 -1.80
CA ALA A 195 -11.17 -0.56 -2.77
C ALA A 195 -9.87 -1.28 -2.36
N MET A 196 -8.86 -0.56 -1.89
CA MET A 196 -7.60 -1.13 -1.38
C MET A 196 -7.87 -2.05 -0.20
N LEU A 197 -8.56 -1.57 0.85
CA LEU A 197 -8.93 -2.35 2.03
C LEU A 197 -9.71 -3.62 1.65
N TRP A 198 -10.63 -3.49 0.70
CA TRP A 198 -11.38 -4.63 0.19
C TRP A 198 -10.46 -5.64 -0.50
N ALA A 199 -9.61 -5.20 -1.44
CA ALA A 199 -8.74 -6.08 -2.19
C ALA A 199 -7.72 -6.82 -1.30
N VAL A 200 -7.12 -6.13 -0.32
CA VAL A 200 -6.08 -6.68 0.56
C VAL A 200 -6.62 -7.52 1.72
N ARG A 201 -7.94 -7.62 1.90
CA ARG A 201 -8.55 -8.45 2.97
C ARG A 201 -8.11 -9.91 2.92
N ASN A 202 -7.74 -10.42 1.74
CA ASN A 202 -7.21 -11.77 1.59
C ASN A 202 -5.85 -11.95 2.29
N ILE A 203 -5.01 -10.91 2.31
CA ILE A 203 -3.75 -10.92 3.06
C ILE A 203 -4.00 -10.85 4.56
N THR A 204 -5.06 -10.15 4.98
CA THR A 204 -5.49 -10.20 6.40
C THR A 204 -5.86 -11.63 6.82
N ARG A 205 -6.61 -12.37 6.00
CA ARG A 205 -6.92 -13.79 6.28
C ARG A 205 -5.68 -14.67 6.33
N LEU A 206 -4.71 -14.43 5.45
CA LEU A 206 -3.41 -15.10 5.45
C LEU A 206 -2.68 -14.91 6.78
N VAL A 207 -2.64 -13.68 7.30
CA VAL A 207 -2.04 -13.35 8.59
C VAL A 207 -2.80 -14.00 9.75
N GLU A 208 -4.13 -13.93 9.75
CA GLU A 208 -4.98 -14.57 10.76
C GLU A 208 -4.79 -16.09 10.81
N ALA A 209 -4.62 -16.72 9.65
CA ALA A 209 -4.32 -18.15 9.54
C ALA A 209 -2.91 -18.49 10.08
N LYS A 210 -1.93 -17.59 9.88
CA LYS A 210 -0.56 -17.78 10.38
C LYS A 210 -0.48 -17.62 11.90
N TYR A 211 -1.21 -16.63 12.44
CA TYR A 211 -1.16 -16.24 13.85
C TYR A 211 -2.57 -16.24 14.48
N PRO A 212 -3.19 -17.42 14.63
CA PRO A 212 -4.56 -17.52 15.10
C PRO A 212 -4.73 -16.90 16.49
N GLY A 213 -5.70 -15.99 16.62
CA GLY A 213 -6.03 -15.31 17.87
C GLY A 213 -5.07 -14.20 18.28
N GLN A 214 -4.07 -13.86 17.46
CA GLN A 214 -3.19 -12.72 17.69
C GLN A 214 -3.76 -11.44 17.06
N LYS A 215 -3.44 -10.29 17.67
CA LYS A 215 -3.71 -8.99 17.07
C LYS A 215 -2.56 -8.63 16.14
N PHE A 216 -2.86 -8.20 14.92
CA PHE A 216 -1.87 -7.70 13.96
C PHE A 216 -2.19 -6.24 13.61
N VAL A 217 -1.16 -5.52 13.17
CA VAL A 217 -1.26 -4.14 12.70
C VAL A 217 -0.40 -4.02 11.45
N TRP A 218 -0.99 -3.56 10.35
CA TRP A 218 -0.24 -3.15 9.16
C TRP A 218 0.46 -1.82 9.45
N PHE A 219 1.71 -1.67 9.02
CA PHE A 219 2.35 -0.37 8.94
C PHE A 219 3.21 -0.29 7.69
N ASP A 220 3.10 0.83 6.98
CA ASP A 220 4.04 1.15 5.93
C ASP A 220 5.36 1.59 6.54
N VAL A 221 6.42 1.15 5.88
CA VAL A 221 7.78 1.60 6.13
C VAL A 221 7.92 2.77 5.14
N ASN A 222 7.83 4.01 5.62
CA ASN A 222 8.01 5.27 4.84
C ASN A 222 9.41 5.24 4.17
N PRO A 223 9.84 6.17 3.29
CA PRO A 223 11.23 6.30 2.80
C PRO A 223 12.15 7.38 3.46
N TRP A 224 11.65 8.20 4.40
CA TRP A 224 12.29 9.43 4.94
C TRP A 224 12.93 9.41 6.36
N ILE A 225 12.74 8.41 7.21
CA ILE A 225 13.48 8.17 8.48
C ILE A 225 14.76 7.40 8.24
N ARG A 226 15.77 8.16 7.83
CA ARG A 226 17.15 7.85 8.18
C ARG A 226 17.43 8.28 9.61
#